data_AF-A0A4Q7VLV6-F1
#
_entry.id   AF-A0A4Q7VLV6-F1
#
_cell.length_a   1.000
_cell.length_b   1.000
_cell.length_c   1.000
_cell.angle_alpha   90.00
_cell.angle_beta   90.00
_cell.angle_gamma   90.00
#
_symmetry.space_group_name_H-M   'P 1'
#
loop_
_entity.id
_entity.type
_entity.pdbx_description
1 polymer ?
#
loop_
_entity_poly.entity_id
_entity_poly.type
_entity_poly.pdbx_seq_one_letter_code
_entity_poly.pdbx_strand_id
1 'polypeptide(L)'
;MDTSKVDLFLMTNAKYFESYQISTIKNMIQDLDDDKFIILQTLNLKDPTIALVLSLLNIVAPFSFDRFFIGDIGLGIIKLLTCGGLFIWIIVDWFIIMERTRQINFEKLQQALQYNA
;
A
#
# COMPACT_ATOMS: atom_id res chain seq x y z
N MET A 1 -11.98 21.51 3.35
CA MET A 1 -11.74 21.47 1.88
C MET A 1 -13.03 21.25 1.09
N ASP A 2 -13.07 21.66 -0.19
CA ASP A 2 -14.19 21.41 -1.10
C ASP A 2 -14.48 19.91 -1.26
N THR A 3 -15.72 19.50 -1.01
CA THR A 3 -16.18 18.10 -1.13
C THR A 3 -15.85 17.49 -2.50
N SER A 4 -15.95 18.29 -3.57
CA SER A 4 -15.63 17.86 -4.94
C SER A 4 -14.17 17.44 -5.12
N LYS A 5 -13.21 18.10 -4.44
CA LYS A 5 -11.79 17.74 -4.49
C LYS A 5 -11.53 16.43 -3.74
N VAL A 6 -12.20 16.24 -2.62
CA VAL A 6 -12.13 15.01 -1.82
C VAL A 6 -12.66 13.82 -2.62
N ASP A 7 -13.83 13.96 -3.24
CA ASP A 7 -14.45 12.90 -4.02
C ASP A 7 -13.60 12.54 -5.26
N LEU A 8 -13.00 13.54 -5.94
CA LEU A 8 -12.07 13.29 -7.05
C LEU A 8 -10.84 12.50 -6.61
N PHE A 9 -10.26 12.84 -5.45
CA PHE A 9 -9.12 12.12 -4.91
C PHE A 9 -9.47 10.66 -4.60
N LEU A 10 -10.64 10.44 -3.97
CA LEU A 10 -11.13 9.10 -3.67
C LEU A 10 -11.40 8.30 -4.94
N MET A 11 -12.03 8.88 -5.97
CA MET A 11 -12.26 8.20 -7.25
C MET A 11 -10.95 7.77 -7.93
N THR A 12 -9.92 8.61 -7.83
CA THR A 12 -8.62 8.35 -8.47
C THR A 12 -7.78 7.33 -7.69
N ASN A 13 -7.89 7.32 -6.36
CA ASN A 13 -7.00 6.56 -5.48
C ASN A 13 -7.67 5.44 -4.68
N ALA A 14 -8.98 5.24 -4.77
CA ALA A 14 -9.72 4.23 -3.99
C ALA A 14 -9.14 2.81 -4.13
N LYS A 15 -8.62 2.44 -5.31
CA LYS A 15 -8.01 1.12 -5.55
C LYS A 15 -6.76 0.83 -4.69
N TYR A 16 -6.11 1.88 -4.18
CA TYR A 16 -4.90 1.78 -3.37
C TYR A 16 -5.18 1.57 -1.88
N PHE A 17 -6.45 1.63 -1.46
CA PHE A 17 -6.88 1.55 -0.06
C PHE A 17 -7.93 0.46 0.16
N GLU A 18 -8.13 0.08 1.42
CA GLU A 18 -9.20 -0.84 1.80
C GLU A 18 -10.56 -0.14 1.90
N SER A 19 -11.65 -0.87 1.65
CA SER A 19 -13.00 -0.30 1.63
C SER A 19 -13.40 0.33 2.97
N TYR A 20 -12.96 -0.22 4.10
CA TYR A 20 -13.23 0.33 5.43
C TYR A 20 -12.42 1.60 5.72
N GLN A 21 -11.30 1.82 5.03
CA GLN A 21 -10.44 2.99 5.23
C GLN A 21 -11.00 4.21 4.49
N ILE A 22 -11.77 4.02 3.42
CA ILE A 22 -12.29 5.10 2.56
C ILE A 22 -13.03 6.17 3.36
N SER A 23 -13.90 5.77 4.31
CA SER A 23 -14.63 6.74 5.13
C SER A 23 -13.69 7.54 6.04
N THR A 24 -12.64 6.90 6.57
CA THR A 24 -11.67 7.56 7.44
C THR A 24 -10.81 8.53 6.64
N ILE A 25 -10.34 8.11 5.45
CA ILE A 25 -9.58 8.97 4.52
C ILE A 25 -10.41 10.18 4.12
N LYS A 26 -11.69 10.00 3.80
CA LYS A 26 -12.60 11.09 3.48
C LYS A 26 -12.61 12.15 4.58
N ASN A 27 -12.79 11.74 5.84
CA ASN A 27 -12.82 12.67 6.98
C ASN A 27 -11.46 13.37 7.16
N MET A 28 -10.35 12.63 7.07
CA MET A 28 -8.99 13.21 7.20
C MET A 28 -8.70 14.27 6.14
N ILE A 29 -9.12 14.03 4.89
CA ILE A 29 -8.91 14.97 3.79
C ILE A 29 -9.87 16.16 3.90
N GLN A 30 -11.10 15.94 4.34
CA GLN A 30 -12.09 17.00 4.50
C GLN A 30 -11.67 18.05 5.55
N ASP A 31 -11.03 17.59 6.63
CA ASP A 31 -10.49 18.41 7.72
C ASP A 31 -9.12 19.03 7.41
N LEU A 32 -8.57 18.77 6.21
CA LEU A 32 -7.28 19.27 5.79
C LEU A 32 -7.36 20.66 5.16
N ASP A 33 -6.33 21.49 5.40
CA ASP A 33 -6.12 22.75 4.70
C ASP A 33 -5.73 22.52 3.23
N ASP A 34 -6.17 23.43 2.35
CA ASP A 34 -5.95 23.34 0.89
C ASP A 34 -4.44 23.27 0.52
N ASP A 35 -3.56 23.88 1.31
CA ASP A 35 -2.10 23.85 1.08
C ASP A 35 -1.50 22.45 1.26
N LYS A 36 -2.04 21.67 2.20
CA LYS A 36 -1.58 20.30 2.49
C LYS A 36 -2.13 19.29 1.49
N PHE A 37 -3.17 19.66 0.72
CA PHE A 37 -3.71 18.80 -0.33
C PHE A 37 -2.72 18.55 -1.47
N ILE A 38 -1.78 19.47 -1.70
CA ILE A 38 -0.71 19.29 -2.69
C ILE A 38 0.18 18.10 -2.31
N ILE A 39 0.43 17.90 -1.01
CA ILE A 39 1.24 16.79 -0.49
C ILE A 39 0.59 15.45 -0.85
N LEU A 40 -0.74 15.36 -0.79
CA LEU A 40 -1.47 14.14 -1.16
C LEU A 40 -1.28 13.75 -2.63
N GLN A 41 -1.12 14.71 -3.53
CA GLN A 41 -0.86 14.43 -4.95
C GLN A 41 0.58 13.96 -5.20
N THR A 42 1.51 14.29 -4.30
CA THR A 42 2.90 13.83 -4.37
C THR A 42 3.11 12.45 -3.74
N LEU A 43 2.11 11.90 -3.06
CA LEU A 43 2.22 10.58 -2.44
C LEU A 43 2.37 9.49 -3.49
N ASN A 44 3.48 8.76 -3.40
CA ASN A 44 3.74 7.61 -4.25
C ASN A 44 3.06 6.35 -3.68
N LEU A 45 1.76 6.22 -3.97
CA LEU A 45 0.94 5.06 -3.62
C LEU A 45 1.31 3.88 -4.53
N LYS A 46 1.52 2.71 -3.94
CA LYS A 46 1.90 1.50 -4.66
C LYS A 46 0.67 0.75 -5.15
N ASP A 47 0.68 0.26 -6.39
CA ASP A 47 -0.45 -0.49 -6.93
C ASP A 47 -0.48 -1.93 -6.37
N PRO A 48 -1.57 -2.34 -5.66
CA PRO A 48 -1.72 -3.70 -5.15
C PRO A 48 -1.69 -4.76 -6.26
N THR A 49 -2.11 -4.41 -7.47
CA THR A 49 -2.08 -5.28 -8.64
C THR A 49 -0.64 -5.54 -9.08
N ILE A 50 0.22 -4.51 -9.09
CA ILE A 50 1.65 -4.67 -9.41
C ILE A 50 2.32 -5.54 -8.35
N ALA A 51 2.02 -5.30 -7.07
CA ALA A 51 2.50 -6.14 -5.98
C ALA A 51 2.08 -7.61 -6.15
N LEU A 52 0.83 -7.88 -6.54
CA LEU A 52 0.35 -9.22 -6.82
C LEU A 52 1.08 -9.85 -8.03
N VAL A 53 1.26 -9.10 -9.13
CA VAL A 53 2.00 -9.58 -10.30
C VAL A 53 3.44 -9.94 -9.94
N LEU A 54 4.12 -9.12 -9.14
CA LEU A 54 5.46 -9.43 -8.62
C LEU A 54 5.45 -10.68 -7.75
N SER A 55 4.40 -10.88 -6.95
CA SER A 55 4.24 -12.08 -6.11
C SER A 55 3.99 -13.35 -6.94
N LEU A 56 3.35 -13.24 -8.12
CA LEU A 56 3.22 -14.34 -9.07
C LEU A 56 4.55 -14.69 -9.75
N LEU A 57 5.40 -13.69 -10.02
CA LEU A 57 6.73 -13.91 -10.59
C LEU A 57 7.68 -14.66 -9.63
N ASN A 58 7.40 -14.65 -8.33
CA ASN A 58 8.16 -15.43 -7.34
C ASN A 58 8.15 -16.95 -7.63
N ILE A 59 7.19 -17.47 -8.42
CA ILE A 59 7.14 -18.89 -8.83
C ILE A 59 8.32 -19.25 -9.74
N VAL A 60 8.75 -18.31 -10.58
CA VAL A 60 9.82 -18.50 -11.59
C VAL A 60 11.20 -18.21 -10.98
N ALA A 61 11.27 -17.26 -10.05
CA ALA A 61 12.46 -16.95 -9.29
C ALA A 61 12.05 -16.67 -7.83
N PRO A 62 12.44 -17.51 -6.85
CA PRO A 62 12.05 -17.37 -5.43
C PRO A 62 12.83 -16.23 -4.76
N PHE A 63 12.68 -15.03 -5.30
CA PHE A 63 13.42 -13.85 -4.92
C PHE A 63 12.38 -12.82 -4.54
N SER A 64 12.21 -12.54 -3.24
CA SER A 64 11.07 -11.83 -2.60
C SER A 64 10.82 -10.38 -3.08
N PHE A 65 10.71 -10.17 -4.39
CA PHE A 65 10.60 -8.88 -5.07
C PHE A 65 9.33 -8.13 -4.70
N ASP A 66 8.25 -8.86 -4.42
CA ASP A 66 6.99 -8.30 -3.93
C ASP A 66 7.14 -7.63 -2.55
N ARG A 67 7.86 -8.29 -1.62
CA ARG A 67 8.13 -7.73 -0.28
C ARG A 67 9.14 -6.59 -0.31
N PHE A 68 10.18 -6.68 -1.15
CA PHE A 68 11.09 -5.56 -1.40
C PHE A 68 10.36 -4.36 -2.01
N PHE A 69 9.43 -4.61 -2.93
CA PHE A 69 8.62 -3.55 -3.54
C PHE A 69 7.76 -2.86 -2.49
N ILE A 70 7.16 -3.58 -1.55
CA ILE A 70 6.28 -3.00 -0.53
C ILE A 70 7.06 -2.36 0.63
N GLY A 71 8.29 -2.81 0.89
CA GLY A 71 9.15 -2.32 1.98
C GLY A 71 9.30 -3.31 3.14
N ASP A 72 8.65 -4.47 3.09
CA ASP A 72 8.71 -5.53 4.10
C ASP A 72 9.96 -6.42 3.93
N ILE A 73 11.15 -5.80 4.01
CA ILE A 73 12.45 -6.45 3.77
C ILE A 73 12.74 -7.54 4.82
N GLY A 74 12.33 -7.35 6.07
CA GLY A 74 12.62 -8.28 7.18
C GLY A 74 12.03 -9.68 6.97
N LEU A 75 10.79 -9.77 6.48
CA LEU A 75 10.17 -11.05 6.16
C LEU A 75 10.77 -11.70 4.90
N GLY A 76 11.24 -10.91 3.94
CA GLY A 76 12.00 -11.41 2.78
C GLY A 76 13.30 -12.10 3.20
N ILE A 77 14.05 -11.51 4.14
CA ILE A 77 15.31 -12.09 4.64
C ILE A 77 15.07 -13.38 5.42
N ILE A 78 14.01 -13.45 6.25
CA ILE A 78 13.66 -14.69 6.98
C ILE A 78 13.33 -15.82 6.00
N LYS A 79 12.58 -15.54 4.92
CA LYS A 79 12.27 -16.53 3.89
C LYS A 79 13.54 -17.06 3.22
N LEU A 80 14.49 -16.18 2.89
CA LEU A 80 15.78 -16.58 2.32
C LEU A 80 16.62 -17.44 3.28
N LEU A 81 16.63 -17.11 4.58
CA LEU A 81 17.34 -17.89 5.62
C LEU A 81 16.72 -19.27 5.88
N THR A 82 15.40 -19.40 5.70
CA THR A 82 14.70 -20.70 5.81
C THR A 82 14.75 -21.55 4.53
N CYS A 83 15.61 -21.22 3.55
CA CYS A 83 15.64 -21.85 2.23
C CYS A 83 14.28 -21.79 1.50
N GLY A 84 13.59 -20.64 1.56
CA GLY A 84 12.43 -20.35 0.73
C GLY A 84 11.22 -21.24 0.96
N GLY A 85 11.10 -21.86 2.15
CA GLY A 85 9.98 -22.71 2.59
C GLY A 85 8.99 -23.15 1.49
N LEU A 86 9.46 -24.07 0.63
CA LEU A 86 8.69 -24.94 -0.27
C LEU A 86 7.24 -24.48 -0.60
N PHE A 87 7.05 -23.59 -1.59
CA PHE A 87 5.78 -23.17 -2.24
C PHE A 87 4.63 -22.64 -1.35
N ILE A 88 4.47 -23.09 -0.11
CA ILE A 88 3.43 -22.71 0.85
C ILE A 88 3.51 -21.21 1.13
N TRP A 89 4.73 -20.69 1.32
CA TRP A 89 4.96 -19.27 1.54
C TRP A 89 4.60 -18.38 0.35
N ILE A 90 4.59 -18.92 -0.88
CA ILE A 90 4.15 -18.19 -2.08
C ILE A 90 2.62 -18.11 -2.09
N ILE A 91 1.95 -19.23 -1.81
CA ILE A 91 0.48 -19.28 -1.75
C ILE A 91 -0.06 -18.33 -0.68
N VAL A 92 0.55 -18.35 0.52
CA VAL A 92 0.16 -17.45 1.61
C VAL A 92 0.40 -15.98 1.23
N ASP A 93 1.50 -15.68 0.54
CA ASP A 93 1.79 -14.31 0.12
C ASP A 93 0.76 -13.79 -0.89
N TRP A 94 0.24 -14.60 -1.81
CA TRP A 94 -0.78 -14.15 -2.77
C TRP A 94 -2.03 -13.58 -2.10
N PHE A 95 -2.43 -14.13 -0.95
CA PHE A 95 -3.57 -13.61 -0.21
C PHE A 95 -3.23 -12.38 0.62
N ILE A 96 -2.03 -12.31 1.20
CA ILE A 96 -1.65 -11.26 2.16
C ILE A 96 -1.09 -10.00 1.47
N ILE A 97 -0.47 -10.13 0.29
CA ILE A 97 0.32 -9.06 -0.33
C ILE A 97 -0.53 -7.86 -0.74
N MET A 98 -1.76 -8.09 -1.23
CA MET A 98 -2.67 -7.02 -1.63
C MET A 98 -3.12 -6.19 -0.44
N GLU A 99 -3.54 -6.85 0.64
CA GLU A 99 -3.99 -6.19 1.87
C GLU A 99 -2.84 -5.41 2.50
N ARG A 100 -1.63 -5.99 2.60
CA ARG A 100 -0.46 -5.28 3.13
C ARG A 100 -0.06 -4.07 2.27
N THR A 101 -0.15 -4.18 0.94
CA THR A 101 0.12 -3.03 0.07
C THR A 101 -0.84 -1.88 0.37
N ARG A 102 -2.13 -2.17 0.54
CA ARG A 102 -3.15 -1.15 0.85
C ARG A 102 -2.98 -0.57 2.26
N GLN A 103 -2.63 -1.40 3.24
CA GLN A 103 -2.31 -0.93 4.59
C GLN A 103 -1.12 0.02 4.60
N ILE A 104 -0.02 -0.31 3.91
CA ILE A 104 1.17 0.55 3.84
C ILE A 104 0.88 1.85 3.08
N ASN A 105 0.05 1.81 2.04
CA ASN A 105 -0.42 3.03 1.37
C ASN A 105 -1.22 3.92 2.32
N PHE A 106 -2.09 3.33 3.14
CA PHE A 106 -2.84 4.05 4.15
C PHE A 106 -1.93 4.65 5.24
N GLU A 107 -0.95 3.89 5.74
CA GLU A 107 0.05 4.38 6.69
C GLU A 107 0.85 5.55 6.11
N LYS A 108 1.27 5.47 4.84
CA LYS A 108 1.96 6.60 4.15
C LYS A 108 1.07 7.83 4.04
N LEU A 109 -0.21 7.64 3.73
CA LEU A 109 -1.17 8.73 3.68
C LEU A 109 -1.35 9.35 5.07
N GLN A 110 -1.50 8.54 6.11
CA GLN A 110 -1.56 9.03 7.49
C GLN A 110 -0.29 9.78 7.87
N GLN A 111 0.89 9.26 7.58
CA GLN A 111 2.16 9.93 7.87
C GLN A 111 2.29 11.27 7.15
N ALA A 112 1.89 11.34 5.87
CA ALA A 112 1.92 12.58 5.10
C ALA A 112 0.94 13.63 5.64
N LEU A 113 -0.18 13.18 6.21
CA LEU A 113 -1.18 14.04 6.84
C LEU A 113 -0.84 14.39 8.30
N GLN A 114 -0.10 13.53 8.99
CA GLN A 114 0.35 13.66 10.38
C GLN A 114 1.74 14.28 10.54
N TYR A 115 2.46 14.57 9.44
CA TYR A 115 3.69 15.36 9.50
C TYR A 115 3.36 16.83 9.79
N ASN A 116 3.01 17.06 11.05
CA ASN A 116 3.01 18.32 11.78
C ASN A 116 2.89 17.95 13.27
N ALA A 117 3.99 17.51 13.86
CA ALA A 117 4.25 17.65 15.28
C ALA A 117 5.52 18.47 15.43
#